data_AF-A0A8T5T6D7-F1
#
_entry.id   AF-A0A8T5T6D7-F1
#
_cell.length_a   1.000
_cell.length_b   1.000
_cell.length_c   1.000
_cell.angle_alpha   90.00
_cell.angle_beta   90.00
_cell.angle_gamma   90.00
#
_symmetry.space_group_name_H-M   'P 1'
#
loop_
_entity.id
_entity.type
_entity.pdbx_description
1 polymer ?
#
loop_
_entity_poly.entity_id
_entity_poly.type
_entity_poly.pdbx_seq_one_letter_code
_entity_poly.pdbx_strand_id
1 'polypeptide(L)'
;MDIKIKLRFIKSVYLIGFLLDGLTSIDMILSTFMPSAVAIPYTSTASSFRFAMGWGAALMLGWTLLLLWGALKPIERRSVLLFTIIPVVLGLIITEILVDPLFMTNLLIFQFSVIIPLFAAAYILSLLVYRQSENLEK
;
A
#
# COMPACT_ATOMS: atom_id res chain seq x y z
N MET A 1 -26.32 1.17 0.84
CA MET A 1 -25.43 0.02 0.56
C MET A 1 -25.45 -0.93 1.75
N ASP A 2 -25.75 -2.20 1.51
CA ASP A 2 -25.77 -3.27 2.53
C ASP A 2 -24.40 -3.35 3.23
N ILE A 3 -24.40 -3.61 4.55
CA ILE A 3 -23.20 -3.82 5.38
C ILE A 3 -22.31 -4.91 4.77
N LYS A 4 -22.89 -5.97 4.21
CA LYS A 4 -22.15 -7.04 3.53
C LYS A 4 -21.37 -6.53 2.33
N ILE A 5 -21.93 -5.60 1.56
CA ILE A 5 -21.27 -5.00 0.40
C ILE A 5 -20.12 -4.10 0.86
N LYS A 6 -20.33 -3.29 1.90
CA LYS A 6 -19.28 -2.46 2.51
C LYS A 6 -18.09 -3.31 2.97
N LEU A 7 -18.36 -4.42 3.66
CA LEU A 7 -17.32 -5.34 4.14
C LEU A 7 -16.54 -5.98 3.00
N ARG A 8 -17.23 -6.44 1.94
CA ARG A 8 -16.55 -6.97 0.74
C ARG A 8 -15.65 -5.93 0.09
N PHE A 9 -16.12 -4.69 -0.04
CA PHE A 9 -15.33 -3.60 -0.61
C PHE A 9 -14.05 -3.34 0.19
N ILE A 10 -14.15 -3.19 1.52
CA ILE A 10 -12.98 -2.96 2.38
C ILE A 10 -11.99 -4.12 2.25
N LYS A 11 -12.49 -5.37 2.26
CA LYS A 11 -11.64 -6.55 2.07
C LYS A 11 -10.95 -6.56 0.71
N SER A 12 -11.65 -6.20 -0.36
CA SER A 12 -11.05 -6.09 -1.69
C SER A 12 -9.93 -5.05 -1.73
N VAL A 13 -10.08 -3.92 -1.05
CA VAL A 13 -9.01 -2.90 -0.98
C VAL A 13 -7.75 -3.45 -0.31
N TYR A 14 -7.89 -4.18 0.81
CA TYR A 14 -6.74 -4.87 1.42
C TYR A 14 -6.08 -5.87 0.47
N LEU A 15 -6.88 -6.66 -0.27
CA LEU A 15 -6.36 -7.66 -1.20
C LEU A 15 -5.67 -7.03 -2.41
N ILE A 16 -6.21 -5.93 -2.93
CA ILE A 16 -5.55 -5.16 -4.01
C ILE A 16 -4.20 -4.65 -3.51
N GLY A 17 -4.15 -4.05 -2.32
CA GLY A 17 -2.89 -3.62 -1.71
C GLY A 17 -1.90 -4.77 -1.53
N PHE A 18 -2.35 -5.90 -0.99
CA PHE A 18 -1.55 -7.12 -0.86
C PHE A 18 -0.94 -7.57 -2.19
N LEU A 19 -1.71 -7.53 -3.28
CA LEU A 19 -1.21 -7.90 -4.60
C LEU A 19 -0.20 -6.88 -5.14
N LEU A 20 -0.48 -5.58 -5.01
CA LEU A 20 0.42 -4.52 -5.48
C LEU A 20 1.75 -4.52 -4.73
N ASP A 21 1.71 -4.62 -3.40
CA ASP A 21 2.91 -4.69 -2.55
C ASP A 21 3.68 -5.98 -2.84
N GLY A 22 2.98 -7.10 -3.02
CA GLY A 22 3.58 -8.39 -3.38
C GLY A 22 4.34 -8.33 -4.70
N LEU A 23 3.70 -7.79 -5.76
CA LEU A 23 4.34 -7.62 -7.06
C LEU A 23 5.55 -6.67 -6.99
N THR A 24 5.41 -5.56 -6.27
CA THR A 24 6.50 -4.60 -6.08
C THR A 24 7.66 -5.26 -5.33
N SER A 25 7.38 -6.02 -4.27
CA SER A 25 8.41 -6.73 -3.50
C SER A 25 9.18 -7.73 -4.37
N ILE A 26 8.51 -8.43 -5.28
CA ILE A 26 9.16 -9.34 -6.23
C ILE A 26 10.09 -8.57 -7.16
N ASP A 27 9.64 -7.45 -7.74
CA ASP A 27 10.48 -6.61 -8.60
C ASP A 27 11.69 -6.06 -7.82
N MET A 28 11.50 -5.67 -6.55
CA MET A 28 12.60 -5.21 -5.71
C MET A 28 13.63 -6.29 -5.44
N ILE A 29 13.19 -7.54 -5.17
CA ILE A 29 14.09 -8.69 -4.98
C ILE A 29 14.88 -8.94 -6.26
N LEU A 30 14.22 -8.94 -7.42
CA LEU A 30 14.89 -9.12 -8.71
C LEU A 30 15.94 -8.02 -8.93
N SER A 31 15.56 -6.76 -8.67
CA SER A 31 16.42 -5.58 -8.74
C SER A 31 17.68 -5.64 -7.84
N THR A 32 17.63 -6.38 -6.73
CA THR A 32 18.82 -6.62 -5.89
C THR A 32 19.89 -7.45 -6.61
N PHE A 33 19.49 -8.38 -7.48
CA PHE A 33 20.43 -9.27 -8.18
C PHE A 33 20.76 -8.79 -9.59
N MET A 34 19.76 -8.27 -10.31
CA MET A 34 19.88 -7.83 -11.71
C MET A 34 19.03 -6.57 -11.92
N PRO A 35 19.42 -5.65 -12.82
CA PRO A 35 18.56 -4.52 -13.18
C PRO A 35 17.19 -5.02 -13.68
N SER A 36 16.11 -4.71 -12.96
CA SER A 36 14.73 -4.97 -13.38
C SER A 36 13.90 -3.69 -13.25
N ALA A 37 13.06 -3.39 -14.23
CA ALA A 37 12.26 -2.15 -14.25
C ALA A 37 10.79 -2.43 -14.54
N VAL A 38 10.25 -3.50 -13.94
CA VAL A 38 8.88 -3.94 -14.28
C VAL A 38 7.85 -3.05 -13.60
N ALA A 39 8.00 -2.83 -12.29
CA ALA A 39 7.14 -1.97 -11.50
C ALA A 39 7.86 -0.68 -11.07
N ILE A 40 9.18 -0.74 -10.90
CA ILE A 40 9.99 0.39 -10.44
C ILE A 40 10.74 0.98 -11.64
N PRO A 41 10.53 2.27 -11.99
CA PRO A 41 11.06 2.86 -13.22
C PRO A 41 12.56 3.18 -13.15
N TYR A 42 13.23 2.77 -12.08
CA TYR A 42 14.62 3.06 -11.81
C TYR A 42 15.43 1.76 -11.77
N THR A 43 16.54 1.74 -12.49
CA THR A 43 17.49 0.62 -12.45
C THR A 43 18.91 1.11 -12.26
N SER A 44 19.70 0.36 -11.51
CA SER A 44 21.12 0.62 -11.36
C SER A 44 21.85 -0.64 -10.96
N THR A 45 23.11 -0.76 -11.39
CA THR A 45 24.03 -1.83 -10.98
C THR A 45 24.84 -1.45 -9.74
N ALA A 46 24.69 -0.22 -9.22
CA ALA A 46 25.41 0.26 -8.05
C ALA A 46 25.08 -0.57 -6.80
N SER A 47 26.09 -0.81 -5.96
CA SER A 47 25.93 -1.57 -4.71
C SER A 47 24.96 -0.88 -3.74
N SER A 48 24.97 0.46 -3.68
CA SER A 48 24.04 1.26 -2.88
C SER A 48 22.59 1.07 -3.31
N PHE A 49 22.33 1.01 -4.62
CA PHE A 49 21.00 0.74 -5.15
C PHE A 49 20.53 -0.66 -4.74
N ARG A 50 21.35 -1.70 -4.99
CA ARG A 50 21.00 -3.09 -4.61
C ARG A 50 20.72 -3.24 -3.12
N PHE A 51 21.51 -2.58 -2.27
CA PHE A 51 21.28 -2.54 -0.83
C PHE A 51 19.92 -1.90 -0.50
N ALA A 52 19.61 -0.73 -1.05
CA ALA A 52 18.32 -0.07 -0.85
C ALA A 52 17.14 -0.93 -1.35
N MET A 53 17.28 -1.57 -2.51
CA MET A 53 16.28 -2.47 -3.06
C MET A 53 16.03 -3.69 -2.16
N GLY A 54 17.10 -4.29 -1.60
CA GLY A 54 16.96 -5.42 -0.68
C GLY A 54 16.25 -5.05 0.62
N TRP A 55 16.58 -3.88 1.19
CA TRP A 55 15.87 -3.36 2.37
C TRP A 55 14.41 -3.04 2.07
N GLY A 56 14.15 -2.36 0.96
CA GLY A 56 12.80 -2.04 0.52
C GLY A 56 11.97 -3.29 0.28
N ALA A 57 12.54 -4.33 -0.36
CA ALA A 57 11.89 -5.62 -0.57
C ALA A 57 11.46 -6.28 0.74
N ALA A 58 12.34 -6.33 1.75
CA ALA A 58 12.02 -6.92 3.05
C ALA A 58 10.88 -6.16 3.75
N LEU A 59 10.92 -4.82 3.69
CA LEU A 59 9.86 -3.96 4.21
C LEU A 59 8.53 -4.20 3.50
N MET A 60 8.56 -4.29 2.16
CA MET A 60 7.37 -4.47 1.34
C MET A 60 6.76 -5.86 1.48
N LEU A 61 7.57 -6.90 1.70
CA LEU A 61 7.09 -8.23 2.09
C LEU A 61 6.41 -8.21 3.47
N GLY A 62 7.01 -7.51 4.44
CA GLY A 62 6.39 -7.31 5.75
C GLY A 62 5.03 -6.62 5.63
N TRP A 63 4.94 -5.59 4.80
CA TRP A 63 3.70 -4.84 4.56
C TRP A 63 2.64 -5.68 3.83
N THR A 64 3.06 -6.48 2.83
CA THR A 64 2.22 -7.45 2.12
C THR A 64 1.52 -8.39 3.12
N LEU A 65 2.27 -8.98 4.05
CA LEU A 65 1.71 -9.86 5.08
C LEU A 65 0.78 -9.12 6.03
N LEU A 66 1.08 -7.87 6.40
CA LEU A 66 0.21 -7.03 7.22
C LEU A 66 -1.13 -6.72 6.53
N LEU A 67 -1.12 -6.47 5.21
CA LEU A 67 -2.34 -6.23 4.44
C LEU A 67 -3.19 -7.50 4.33
N LEU A 68 -2.56 -8.66 4.09
CA LEU A 68 -3.25 -9.95 4.13
C LEU A 68 -3.87 -10.22 5.52
N TRP A 69 -3.12 -9.94 6.57
CA TRP A 69 -3.59 -10.04 7.96
C TRP A 69 -4.75 -9.07 8.23
N GLY A 70 -4.68 -7.84 7.72
CA GLY A 70 -5.78 -6.87 7.78
C GLY A 70 -7.04 -7.37 7.08
N ALA A 71 -6.90 -8.02 5.92
CA ALA A 71 -8.01 -8.57 5.14
C ALA A 71 -8.82 -9.65 5.87
N LEU A 72 -8.20 -10.38 6.82
CA LEU A 72 -8.88 -11.40 7.63
C LEU A 72 -9.88 -10.79 8.61
N LYS A 73 -9.58 -9.59 9.14
CA LYS A 73 -10.43 -8.86 10.08
C LYS A 73 -10.41 -7.35 9.78
N PRO A 74 -11.05 -6.92 8.68
CA PRO A 74 -10.84 -5.58 8.11
C PRO A 74 -11.32 -4.43 9.00
N ILE A 75 -12.33 -4.67 9.85
CA ILE A 75 -12.88 -3.63 10.75
C ILE A 75 -12.04 -3.49 12.02
N GLU A 76 -11.69 -4.60 12.67
CA GLU A 76 -10.86 -4.61 13.88
C GLU A 76 -9.44 -4.08 13.59
N ARG A 77 -8.91 -4.34 12.39
CA ARG A 77 -7.52 -4.05 12.01
C ARG A 77 -7.38 -2.84 11.08
N ARG A 78 -8.38 -1.96 11.06
CA ARG A 78 -8.42 -0.75 10.20
C ARG A 78 -7.21 0.17 10.34
N SER A 79 -6.47 0.11 11.45
CA SER A 79 -5.24 0.86 11.66
C SER A 79 -4.18 0.57 10.59
N VAL A 80 -4.19 -0.63 10.01
CA VAL A 80 -3.28 -0.99 8.91
C VAL A 80 -3.49 -0.09 7.68
N LEU A 81 -4.74 0.28 7.35
CA LEU A 81 -5.02 1.22 6.24
C LEU A 81 -4.46 2.61 6.55
N LEU A 82 -4.58 3.07 7.79
CA LEU A 82 -4.06 4.36 8.21
C LEU A 82 -2.52 4.39 8.16
N PHE A 83 -1.87 3.33 8.63
CA PHE A 83 -0.42 3.19 8.52
C PHE A 83 0.05 3.04 7.07
N THR A 84 -0.77 2.52 6.17
CA THR A 84 -0.41 2.49 4.75
C THR A 84 -0.44 3.90 4.16
N ILE A 85 -1.44 4.72 4.49
CA ILE A 85 -1.53 6.09 3.96
C ILE A 85 -0.44 7.00 4.56
N ILE A 86 -0.32 7.06 5.88
CA ILE A 86 0.46 8.12 6.53
C ILE A 86 1.96 7.85 6.46
N PRO A 87 2.55 6.84 7.12
CA PRO A 87 3.99 6.65 7.05
C PRO A 87 4.46 6.10 5.69
N VAL A 88 3.74 5.17 5.08
CA VAL A 88 4.24 4.50 3.86
C VAL A 88 4.02 5.36 2.62
N VAL A 89 2.77 5.65 2.25
CA VAL A 89 2.49 6.38 1.00
C VAL A 89 3.05 7.81 1.05
N LEU A 90 2.91 8.54 2.16
CA LEU A 90 3.54 9.87 2.25
C LEU A 90 5.07 9.79 2.22
N GLY A 91 5.68 8.78 2.85
CA GLY A 91 7.13 8.57 2.79
C GLY A 91 7.63 8.34 1.36
N LEU A 92 6.90 7.55 0.58
CA LEU A 92 7.18 7.31 -0.84
C LEU A 92 7.02 8.60 -1.66
N ILE A 93 5.93 9.34 -1.47
CA ILE A 93 5.67 10.63 -2.13
C ILE A 93 6.82 11.61 -1.88
N ILE A 94 7.26 11.75 -0.62
CA ILE A 94 8.36 12.64 -0.25
C ILE A 94 9.64 12.21 -0.96
N THR A 95 9.93 10.91 -0.97
CA THR A 95 11.13 10.37 -1.65
C THR A 95 11.09 10.64 -3.15
N GLU A 96 9.94 10.45 -3.79
CA GLU A 96 9.77 10.72 -5.22
C GLU A 96 9.93 12.21 -5.54
N ILE A 97 9.36 13.12 -4.73
CA ILE A 97 9.54 14.58 -4.93
C ILE A 97 11.01 15.00 -4.80
N LEU A 98 11.76 14.39 -3.88
CA LEU A 98 13.17 14.71 -3.68
C LEU A 98 14.07 14.21 -4.84
N VAL A 99 13.70 13.11 -5.48
CA VAL A 99 14.49 12.48 -6.55
C VAL A 99 14.07 12.93 -7.95
N ASP A 100 12.76 13.14 -8.17
CA ASP A 100 12.14 13.58 -9.42
C ASP A 100 11.19 14.78 -9.17
N PRO A 101 11.74 15.97 -8.89
CA PRO A 101 10.94 17.16 -8.54
C PRO A 101 10.08 17.70 -9.67
N LEU A 102 10.28 17.23 -10.91
CA LEU A 102 9.50 17.61 -12.09
C LEU A 102 8.27 16.72 -12.32
N PHE A 103 8.02 15.75 -11.43
CA PHE A 103 6.85 14.86 -11.50
C PHE A 103 6.75 14.10 -12.83
N MET A 104 7.89 13.72 -13.41
CA MET A 104 7.94 13.05 -14.71
C MET A 104 7.60 11.57 -14.61
N THR A 105 7.54 11.03 -13.40
CA THR A 105 7.13 9.64 -13.13
C THR A 105 5.62 9.49 -12.90
N ASN A 106 5.05 8.45 -13.51
CA ASN A 106 3.63 8.12 -13.39
C ASN A 106 3.22 7.63 -11.98
N LEU A 107 4.18 7.36 -11.10
CA LEU A 107 3.96 6.75 -9.78
C LEU A 107 3.28 7.71 -8.79
N LEU A 108 3.76 8.95 -8.68
CA LEU A 108 3.13 10.00 -7.88
C LEU A 108 1.66 10.22 -8.26
N ILE A 109 1.36 10.31 -9.55
CA ILE A 109 -0.03 10.50 -10.04
C ILE A 109 -0.90 9.32 -9.62
N PHE A 110 -0.39 8.09 -9.77
CA PHE A 110 -1.09 6.87 -9.36
C PHE A 110 -1.34 6.83 -7.84
N GLN A 111 -0.36 7.21 -7.03
CA GLN A 111 -0.49 7.25 -5.57
C GLN A 111 -1.55 8.25 -5.11
N PHE A 112 -1.53 9.48 -5.63
CA PHE A 112 -2.51 10.52 -5.27
C PHE A 112 -3.92 10.24 -5.81
N SER A 113 -4.01 9.69 -7.02
CA SER A 113 -5.29 9.57 -7.72
C SER A 113 -6.00 8.25 -7.43
N VAL A 114 -5.25 7.20 -7.06
CA VAL A 114 -5.80 5.85 -6.88
C VAL A 114 -5.56 5.35 -5.47
N ILE A 115 -4.31 5.27 -5.01
CA ILE A 115 -3.98 4.60 -3.73
C ILE A 115 -4.56 5.36 -2.54
N ILE A 116 -4.28 6.66 -2.41
CA ILE A 116 -4.76 7.46 -1.27
C ILE A 116 -6.29 7.45 -1.20
N PRO A 117 -7.05 7.78 -2.27
CA PRO A 117 -8.51 7.79 -2.21
C PRO A 117 -9.09 6.42 -1.88
N LEU A 118 -8.54 5.36 -2.46
CA LEU A 118 -9.05 4.00 -2.27
C LEU A 118 -8.87 3.53 -0.81
N PHE A 119 -7.67 3.71 -0.24
CA PHE A 119 -7.38 3.34 1.14
C PHE A 119 -8.12 4.24 2.13
N ALA A 120 -8.25 5.55 1.85
CA ALA A 120 -9.00 6.48 2.69
C ALA A 120 -10.49 6.13 2.71
N ALA A 121 -11.08 5.82 1.56
CA ALA A 121 -12.47 5.39 1.45
C ALA A 121 -12.71 4.10 2.23
N ALA A 122 -11.82 3.10 2.11
CA ALA A 122 -11.89 1.86 2.88
C ALA A 122 -11.80 2.12 4.38
N TYR A 123 -10.91 3.02 4.82
CA TYR A 123 -10.75 3.40 6.22
C TYR A 123 -12.01 4.08 6.77
N ILE A 124 -12.54 5.08 6.07
CA ILE A 124 -13.77 5.78 6.47
C ILE A 124 -14.95 4.80 6.53
N LEU A 125 -15.11 3.93 5.52
CA LEU A 125 -16.16 2.91 5.53
C LEU A 125 -16.01 1.95 6.71
N SER A 126 -14.79 1.57 7.08
CA SER A 126 -14.54 0.71 8.24
C SER A 126 -15.00 1.36 9.56
N LEU A 127 -14.81 2.67 9.70
CA LEU A 127 -15.27 3.43 10.87
C LEU A 127 -16.79 3.52 10.91
N LEU A 128 -17.43 3.76 9.77
CA LEU A 128 -18.88 3.84 9.68
C LEU A 128 -19.54 2.50 10.01
N VAL A 129 -19.00 1.39 9.51
CA VAL A 129 -19.50 0.05 9.81
C VAL A 129 -19.33 -0.28 11.29
N TYR A 130 -18.19 0.05 11.89
CA TYR A 130 -17.94 -0.15 13.32
C TYR A 130 -18.92 0.63 14.22
N ARG A 131 -19.19 1.90 13.88
CA ARG A 131 -20.18 2.71 14.62
C ARG A 131 -21.59 2.14 14.50
N GLN A 132 -21.95 1.59 13.35
CA GLN A 132 -23.25 0.97 13.13
C GLN A 132 -23.44 -0.29 13.99
N SER A 133 -22.41 -1.12 14.15
CA SER A 133 -22.50 -2.30 15.04
C SER A 133 -22.62 -1.91 16.51
N GLU A 134 -21.89 -0.89 16.97
CA GLU A 134 -21.95 -0.43 18.36
C GLU A 134 -23.35 0.13 18.74
N ASN A 135 -24.02 0.80 17.81
CA ASN A 135 -25.36 1.37 18.04
C ASN A 135 -26.48 0.31 18.03
N LEU A 136 -26.23 -0.91 17.55
CA LEU A 136 -27.21 -2.01 17.58
C LEU A 136 -27.14 -2.84 18.86
N GLU A 137 -26.04 -2.71 19.62
CA GLU A 137 -25.81 -3.41 20.88
C GLU A 137 -26.23 -2.58 22.11
N LYS A 138 -26.62 -1.31 21.91
CA LYS A 138 -27.18 -0.41 22.93
C LYS A 138 -28.70 -0.36 22.81
#